data_AF-A0A958ITR5-F1
#
_entry.id   AF-A0A958ITR5-F1
#
_cell.length_a   1.000
_cell.length_b   1.000
_cell.length_c   1.000
_cell.angle_alpha   90.00
_cell.angle_beta   90.00
_cell.angle_gamma   90.00
#
_symmetry.space_group_name_H-M   'P 1'
#
loop_
_entity.id
_entity.type
_entity.pdbx_description
1 polymer ?
#
loop_
_entity_poly.entity_id
_entity_poly.type
_entity_poly.pdbx_seq_one_letter_code
_entity_poly.pdbx_strand_id
1 'polypeptide(L)'
;FLKGRTRELVTELQERMQREAEAMRFEAAARLRDQIELIENYHFLAQKVELTDLLDRDVVALAQEGEDACGVVFKIRDGKVIGRQHFYLDGVAENSEQEILVNFLQQYYLNPDECPRQILLPAELGEEQALLEQWLSQRSDQRVEFVVPQIGEKKKLINLCQKNARFLLDELQLQKLQRKDHVPFNVQELQKHLNMERPPRRIEGFDISNIQGKDAVASMVCFVDGRPKKSEYRIFKIRSKDTP
;
A
#
# COMPACT_ATOMS: atom_id res chain seq x y z
N PHE A 1 5.99 18.76 -21.27
CA PHE A 1 5.53 19.48 -20.06
C PHE A 1 5.95 18.83 -18.73
N LEU A 2 6.09 17.50 -18.61
CA LEU A 2 6.53 16.83 -17.37
C LEU A 2 8.05 16.91 -17.06
N LYS A 3 8.92 17.21 -18.04
CA LYS A 3 10.39 17.21 -17.85
C LYS A 3 10.95 18.32 -16.95
N GLY A 4 10.28 19.48 -16.86
CA GLY A 4 10.77 20.64 -16.07
C GLY A 4 10.52 20.47 -14.57
N ARG A 5 9.30 20.08 -14.20
CA ARG A 5 8.87 19.93 -12.80
C ARG A 5 9.61 18.81 -12.06
N THR A 6 10.02 17.75 -12.76
CA THR A 6 10.76 16.64 -12.13
C THR A 6 12.16 17.08 -11.70
N ARG A 7 12.82 17.97 -12.46
CA ARG A 7 14.17 18.44 -12.12
C ARG A 7 14.15 19.39 -10.93
N GLU A 8 13.17 20.28 -10.89
CA GLU A 8 12.93 21.20 -9.76
C GLU A 8 12.63 20.42 -8.46
N LEU A 9 11.80 19.38 -8.53
CA LEU A 9 11.47 18.52 -7.39
C LEU A 9 12.70 17.76 -6.85
N VAL A 10 13.56 17.22 -7.74
CA VAL A 10 14.80 16.54 -7.32
C VAL A 10 15.74 17.51 -6.61
N THR A 11 15.88 18.73 -7.11
CA THR A 11 16.69 19.76 -6.46
C THR A 11 16.15 20.12 -5.08
N GLU A 12 14.83 20.27 -4.93
CA GLU A 12 14.20 20.53 -3.64
C GLU A 12 14.43 19.38 -2.63
N LEU A 13 14.30 18.13 -3.07
CA LEU A 13 14.56 16.95 -2.24
C LEU A 13 16.04 16.84 -1.85
N GLN A 14 16.97 17.18 -2.74
CA GLN A 14 18.41 17.22 -2.45
C GLN A 14 18.75 18.27 -1.39
N GLU A 15 18.21 19.48 -1.50
CA GLU A 15 18.39 20.52 -0.48
C GLU A 15 17.79 20.11 0.87
N ARG A 16 16.67 19.40 0.86
CA ARG A 16 16.02 18.91 2.07
C ARG A 16 16.79 17.76 2.71
N MET A 17 17.33 16.85 1.89
CA MET A 17 18.22 15.77 2.33
C MET A 17 19.46 16.33 3.02
N GLN A 18 20.09 17.35 2.40
CA GLN A 18 21.27 18.01 2.94
C GLN A 18 20.98 18.65 4.30
N ARG A 19 19.84 19.34 4.44
CA ARG A 19 19.38 19.93 5.71
C ARG A 19 19.18 18.89 6.81
N GLU A 20 18.56 17.75 6.50
CA GLU A 20 18.37 16.68 7.49
C GLU A 20 19.70 16.02 7.88
N ALA A 21 20.65 15.89 6.93
CA ALA A 21 22.00 15.39 7.21
C ALA A 21 22.79 16.36 8.12
N GLU A 22 22.72 17.66 7.85
CA GLU A 22 23.31 18.72 8.68
C GLU A 22 22.72 18.74 10.10
N ALA A 23 21.42 18.46 10.23
CA ALA A 23 20.73 18.31 11.51
C ALA A 23 21.01 16.95 12.21
N MET A 24 21.95 16.16 11.70
CA MET A 24 22.31 14.82 12.20
C MET A 24 21.14 13.81 12.21
N ARG A 25 20.12 14.01 11.37
CA ARG A 25 18.97 13.11 11.20
C ARG A 25 19.20 12.16 10.03
N PHE A 26 20.20 11.30 10.16
CA PHE A 26 20.69 10.44 9.08
C PHE A 26 19.63 9.51 8.49
N GLU A 27 18.66 9.04 9.28
CA GLU A 27 17.58 8.19 8.80
C GLU A 27 16.62 8.95 7.86
N ALA A 28 16.32 10.20 8.16
CA ALA A 28 15.50 11.06 7.30
C ALA A 28 16.26 11.43 6.02
N ALA A 29 17.56 11.74 6.12
CA ALA A 29 18.41 11.99 4.97
C ALA A 29 18.53 10.75 4.06
N ALA A 30 18.67 9.54 4.62
CA ALA A 30 18.70 8.30 3.86
C ALA A 30 17.38 8.08 3.09
N ARG A 31 16.22 8.31 3.73
CA ARG A 31 14.91 8.24 3.05
C ARG A 31 14.81 9.22 1.87
N LEU A 32 15.27 10.46 2.05
CA LEU A 32 15.26 11.47 0.98
C LEU A 32 16.22 11.12 -0.15
N ARG A 33 17.41 10.57 0.16
CA ARG A 33 18.35 10.06 -0.84
C ARG A 33 17.70 8.96 -1.69
N ASP A 34 17.07 8.01 -1.04
CA ASP A 34 16.45 6.86 -1.71
C ASP A 34 15.25 7.33 -2.57
N GLN A 35 14.51 8.35 -2.13
CA GLN A 35 13.49 9.06 -2.93
C GLN A 35 14.06 9.73 -4.18
N ILE A 36 15.18 10.44 -4.05
CA ILE A 36 15.87 11.08 -5.16
C ILE A 36 16.30 10.01 -6.17
N GLU A 37 16.93 8.93 -5.70
CA GLU A 37 17.32 7.81 -6.57
C GLU A 37 16.11 7.26 -7.33
N LEU A 38 14.96 7.08 -6.68
CA LEU A 38 13.76 6.57 -7.35
C LEU A 38 13.25 7.48 -8.47
N ILE A 39 13.24 8.79 -8.25
CA ILE A 39 12.79 9.78 -9.23
C ILE A 39 13.80 9.88 -10.38
N GLU A 40 15.09 9.95 -10.07
CA GLU A 40 16.15 9.99 -11.06
C GLU A 40 16.19 8.71 -11.90
N ASN A 41 15.99 7.55 -11.27
CA ASN A 41 15.91 6.26 -11.96
C ASN A 41 14.71 6.19 -12.91
N TYR A 42 13.55 6.79 -12.57
CA TYR A 42 12.41 6.88 -13.50
C TYR A 42 12.73 7.75 -14.72
N HIS A 43 13.47 8.85 -14.55
CA HIS A 43 13.90 9.70 -15.68
C HIS A 43 14.95 9.01 -16.56
N PHE A 44 15.85 8.24 -15.93
CA PHE A 44 16.83 7.40 -16.60
C PHE A 44 16.16 6.26 -17.40
N LEU A 45 15.12 5.62 -16.87
CA LEU A 45 14.33 4.58 -17.54
C LEU A 45 13.72 5.06 -18.86
N ALA A 46 13.19 6.29 -18.89
CA ALA A 46 12.55 6.85 -20.09
C ALA A 46 13.56 7.18 -21.23
N GLN A 47 14.86 7.27 -20.92
CA GLN A 47 15.90 7.65 -21.89
C GLN A 47 16.93 6.56 -22.18
N LYS A 48 17.10 5.53 -21.34
CA LYS A 48 18.29 4.66 -21.40
C LYS A 48 18.07 3.15 -21.26
N VAL A 49 16.84 2.68 -21.04
CA VAL A 49 16.58 1.24 -21.18
C VAL A 49 16.32 0.97 -22.65
N GLU A 50 17.40 0.74 -23.39
CA GLU A 50 17.35 0.01 -24.65
C GLU A 50 17.53 -1.46 -24.30
N LEU A 51 16.44 -2.14 -23.96
CA LEU A 51 16.44 -3.59 -24.09
C LEU A 51 16.76 -3.89 -25.55
N THR A 52 17.68 -4.83 -25.78
CA THR A 52 18.17 -5.16 -27.13
C THR A 52 17.08 -5.79 -28.00
N ASP A 53 15.95 -6.17 -27.41
CA ASP A 53 14.77 -6.68 -28.12
C ASP A 53 13.57 -5.72 -27.95
N LEU A 54 12.71 -5.71 -28.98
CA LEU A 54 11.49 -4.90 -29.05
C LEU A 54 10.27 -5.64 -28.50
N LEU A 55 10.48 -6.62 -27.61
CA LEU A 55 9.38 -7.41 -27.06
C LEU A 55 8.64 -6.62 -25.98
N ASP A 56 7.33 -6.53 -26.14
CA ASP A 56 6.41 -5.98 -25.13
C ASP A 56 6.41 -6.84 -23.88
N ARG A 57 6.59 -6.18 -22.73
CA ARG A 57 6.67 -6.84 -21.43
C ARG A 57 6.08 -6.00 -20.33
N ASP A 58 5.64 -6.66 -19.29
CA ASP A 58 5.31 -6.02 -18.02
C ASP A 58 6.29 -6.52 -16.96
N VAL A 59 6.77 -5.61 -16.11
CA VAL A 59 7.68 -5.92 -15.01
C VAL A 59 6.91 -5.74 -13.73
N VAL A 60 6.67 -6.84 -13.03
CA VAL A 60 5.89 -6.86 -11.79
C VAL A 60 6.83 -6.97 -10.60
N ALA A 61 6.50 -6.24 -9.54
CA ALA A 61 7.15 -6.40 -8.25
C ALA A 61 6.15 -6.21 -7.11
N LEU A 62 6.47 -6.80 -5.97
CA LEU A 62 5.70 -6.71 -4.75
C LEU A 62 6.60 -6.22 -3.62
N ALA A 63 6.03 -5.45 -2.69
CA ALA A 63 6.60 -5.21 -1.38
C ALA A 63 5.51 -5.47 -0.33
N GLN A 64 5.89 -6.04 0.81
CA GLN A 64 4.99 -6.35 1.93
C GLN A 64 5.57 -5.83 3.24
N GLU A 65 4.69 -5.38 4.13
CA GLU A 65 5.00 -4.96 5.49
C GLU A 65 3.76 -5.08 6.39
N GLY A 66 3.81 -5.99 7.37
CA GLY A 66 2.68 -6.27 8.25
C GLY A 66 1.46 -6.76 7.47
N GLU A 67 0.32 -6.10 7.65
CA GLU A 67 -0.93 -6.40 6.95
C GLU A 67 -1.02 -5.79 5.55
N ASP A 68 -0.04 -4.98 5.15
CA ASP A 68 -0.10 -4.21 3.91
C ASP A 68 0.91 -4.72 2.89
N ALA A 69 0.52 -4.69 1.62
CA ALA A 69 1.43 -4.86 0.49
C ALA A 69 1.14 -3.85 -0.61
N CYS A 70 2.17 -3.58 -1.41
CA CYS A 70 2.08 -2.77 -2.62
C CYS A 70 2.62 -3.58 -3.80
N GLY A 71 1.77 -3.84 -4.79
CA GLY A 71 2.18 -4.36 -6.09
C GLY A 71 2.41 -3.23 -7.07
N VAL A 72 3.46 -3.32 -7.89
CA VAL A 72 3.80 -2.34 -8.94
C VAL A 72 3.99 -3.06 -10.26
N VAL A 73 3.50 -2.44 -11.34
CA VAL A 73 3.72 -2.91 -12.72
C VAL A 73 4.33 -1.78 -13.54
N PHE A 74 5.48 -2.03 -14.15
CA PHE A 74 6.01 -1.21 -15.24
C PHE A 74 5.61 -1.82 -16.58
N LYS A 75 4.97 -1.01 -17.43
CA LYS A 75 4.63 -1.40 -18.80
C LYS A 75 5.77 -1.03 -19.73
N ILE A 76 6.35 -2.02 -20.38
CA ILE A 76 7.43 -1.86 -21.35
C ILE A 76 6.89 -2.18 -22.75
N ARG A 77 7.01 -1.23 -23.66
CA ARG A 77 6.66 -1.40 -25.08
C ARG A 77 7.81 -0.86 -25.93
N ASP A 78 8.16 -1.58 -27.00
CA ASP A 78 9.33 -1.25 -27.83
C ASP A 78 10.62 -0.99 -27.02
N GLY A 79 10.84 -1.81 -25.99
CA GLY A 79 11.99 -1.70 -25.07
C GLY A 79 11.92 -0.53 -24.07
N LYS A 80 10.93 0.36 -24.15
CA LYS A 80 10.80 1.55 -23.30
C LYS A 80 9.71 1.41 -22.26
N VAL A 81 9.94 1.97 -21.07
CA VAL A 81 8.90 2.08 -20.03
C VAL A 81 7.89 3.16 -20.45
N ILE A 82 6.68 2.73 -20.81
CA ILE A 82 5.59 3.63 -21.23
C ILE A 82 4.59 3.95 -20.12
N GLY A 83 4.62 3.17 -19.02
CA GLY A 83 3.65 3.32 -17.96
C GLY A 83 4.09 2.68 -16.65
N ARG A 84 3.48 3.16 -15.56
CA ARG A 84 3.62 2.59 -14.21
C ARG A 84 2.24 2.56 -13.56
N GLN A 85 1.86 1.43 -13.01
CA GLN A 85 0.66 1.27 -12.19
C GLN A 85 1.03 0.61 -10.85
N HIS A 86 0.25 0.90 -9.80
CA HIS A 86 0.44 0.31 -8.47
C HIS A 86 -0.91 0.04 -7.81
N PHE A 87 -0.95 -0.97 -6.93
CA PHE A 87 -2.12 -1.32 -6.15
C PHE A 87 -1.71 -1.66 -4.73
N TYR A 88 -2.50 -1.21 -3.78
CA TYR A 88 -2.37 -1.60 -2.38
C TYR A 88 -3.26 -2.80 -2.07
N LEU A 89 -2.72 -3.72 -1.31
CA LEU A 89 -3.39 -4.92 -0.81
C LEU A 89 -3.35 -4.83 0.71
N ASP A 90 -4.51 -4.95 1.36
CA ASP A 90 -4.62 -4.98 2.83
C ASP A 90 -4.95 -6.42 3.27
N GLY A 91 -4.65 -6.76 4.52
CA GLY A 91 -4.97 -8.07 5.13
C GLY A 91 -4.07 -9.22 4.68
N VAL A 92 -2.84 -8.93 4.26
CA VAL A 92 -1.92 -9.94 3.68
C VAL A 92 -0.94 -10.55 4.68
N ALA A 93 -1.06 -10.26 5.97
CA ALA A 93 -0.08 -10.64 6.99
C ALA A 93 0.15 -12.16 7.12
N GLU A 94 -0.89 -12.96 6.85
CA GLU A 94 -0.83 -14.43 6.94
C GLU A 94 -0.46 -15.09 5.60
N ASN A 95 -0.34 -14.32 4.52
CA ASN A 95 -0.04 -14.84 3.19
C ASN A 95 1.46 -14.85 2.91
N SER A 96 1.90 -15.88 2.20
CA SER A 96 3.25 -15.90 1.64
C SER A 96 3.39 -14.87 0.52
N GLU A 97 4.61 -14.36 0.28
CA GLU A 97 4.86 -13.40 -0.81
C GLU A 97 4.40 -13.95 -2.18
N GLN A 98 4.51 -15.27 -2.36
CA GLN A 98 4.04 -15.98 -3.55
C GLN A 98 2.52 -15.94 -3.69
N GLU A 99 1.77 -16.21 -2.63
CA GLU A 99 0.30 -16.12 -2.63
C GLU A 99 -0.18 -14.70 -2.93
N ILE A 100 0.48 -13.70 -2.32
CA ILE A 100 0.14 -12.29 -2.54
C ILE A 100 0.43 -11.91 -4.00
N LEU A 101 1.55 -12.37 -4.55
CA LEU A 101 1.90 -12.13 -5.94
C LEU A 101 0.90 -12.78 -6.91
N VAL A 102 0.49 -14.03 -6.65
CA VAL A 102 -0.56 -14.73 -7.43
C VAL A 102 -1.87 -13.94 -7.40
N ASN A 103 -2.31 -13.55 -6.21
CA ASN A 103 -3.55 -12.78 -6.04
C ASN A 103 -3.47 -11.42 -6.76
N PHE A 104 -2.35 -10.71 -6.60
CA PHE A 104 -2.09 -9.45 -7.29
C PHE A 104 -2.18 -9.61 -8.81
N LEU A 105 -1.55 -10.64 -9.38
CA LEU A 105 -1.59 -10.90 -10.83
C LEU A 105 -3.03 -11.18 -11.31
N GLN A 106 -3.79 -11.99 -10.57
CA GLN A 106 -5.20 -12.27 -10.89
C GLN A 106 -6.06 -11.00 -10.89
N GLN A 107 -5.90 -10.15 -9.87
CA GLN A 107 -6.63 -8.88 -9.78
C GLN A 107 -6.21 -7.89 -10.86
N TYR A 108 -4.90 -7.74 -11.09
CA TYR A 108 -4.35 -6.76 -12.04
C TYR A 108 -4.74 -7.08 -13.49
N TYR A 109 -4.63 -8.36 -13.89
CA TYR A 109 -4.95 -8.81 -15.24
C TYR A 109 -6.42 -9.24 -15.42
N LEU A 110 -7.30 -8.85 -14.49
CA LEU A 110 -8.73 -9.11 -14.62
C LEU A 110 -9.31 -8.48 -15.89
N ASN A 111 -8.78 -7.34 -16.36
CA ASN A 111 -9.12 -6.73 -17.64
C ASN A 111 -8.02 -7.02 -18.69
N PRO A 112 -8.32 -7.75 -19.78
CA PRO A 112 -7.31 -8.40 -20.61
C PRO A 112 -6.67 -7.51 -21.69
N ASP A 113 -7.20 -6.30 -21.92
CA ASP A 113 -6.91 -5.51 -23.14
C ASP A 113 -5.44 -5.11 -23.35
N GLU A 114 -4.54 -5.34 -22.38
CA GLU A 114 -3.12 -4.95 -22.49
C GLU A 114 -2.13 -5.98 -21.94
N CYS A 115 -2.51 -7.27 -21.80
CA CYS A 115 -1.58 -8.30 -21.30
C CYS A 115 -0.45 -8.57 -22.31
N PRO A 116 0.84 -8.43 -21.93
CA PRO A 116 1.97 -8.64 -22.83
C PRO A 116 2.30 -10.14 -23.01
N ARG A 117 3.15 -10.46 -24.00
CA ARG A 117 3.64 -11.83 -24.22
C ARG A 117 4.54 -12.35 -23.10
N GLN A 118 5.22 -11.45 -22.39
CA GLN A 118 6.13 -11.83 -21.31
C GLN A 118 5.95 -10.92 -20.10
N ILE A 119 5.81 -11.54 -18.93
CA ILE A 119 5.70 -10.85 -17.65
C ILE A 119 6.91 -11.23 -16.80
N LEU A 120 7.70 -10.22 -16.43
CA LEU A 120 8.87 -10.42 -15.58
C LEU A 120 8.43 -10.40 -14.10
N LEU A 121 8.84 -11.43 -13.36
CA LEU A 121 8.50 -11.60 -11.95
C LEU A 121 9.75 -11.60 -11.05
N PRO A 122 9.60 -11.22 -9.77
CA PRO A 122 10.71 -11.24 -8.82
C PRO A 122 11.05 -12.67 -8.33
N ALA A 123 10.07 -13.58 -8.38
CA ALA A 123 10.17 -14.96 -7.93
C ALA A 123 9.20 -15.86 -8.74
N GLU A 124 9.41 -17.17 -8.68
CA GLU A 124 8.52 -18.17 -9.28
C GLU A 124 7.21 -18.30 -8.50
N LEU A 125 6.13 -18.62 -9.22
CA LEU A 125 4.79 -18.78 -8.65
C LEU A 125 4.49 -20.22 -8.19
N GLY A 126 5.47 -21.13 -8.28
CA GLY A 126 5.29 -22.54 -7.94
C GLY A 126 4.25 -23.22 -8.84
N GLU A 127 3.37 -24.02 -8.22
CA GLU A 127 2.37 -24.84 -8.93
C GLU A 127 1.33 -24.00 -9.69
N GLU A 128 1.07 -22.76 -9.24
CA GLU A 128 0.09 -21.86 -9.84
C GLU A 128 0.55 -21.25 -11.18
N GLN A 129 1.85 -21.33 -11.49
CA GLN A 129 2.41 -20.65 -12.66
C GLN A 129 1.75 -21.11 -13.97
N ALA A 130 1.67 -22.43 -14.18
CA ALA A 130 1.14 -23.00 -15.42
C ALA A 130 -0.34 -22.64 -15.63
N LEU A 131 -1.13 -22.64 -14.55
CA LEU A 131 -2.54 -22.29 -14.58
C LEU A 131 -2.74 -20.82 -14.95
N LEU A 132 -1.94 -19.92 -14.36
CA LEU A 132 -1.98 -18.49 -14.64
C LEU A 132 -1.52 -18.16 -16.07
N GLU A 133 -0.45 -18.78 -16.57
CA GLU A 133 -0.01 -18.60 -17.95
C GLU A 133 -1.09 -19.02 -18.94
N GLN A 134 -1.73 -20.17 -18.70
CA GLN A 134 -2.83 -20.66 -19.52
C GLN A 134 -4.02 -19.69 -19.48
N TRP A 135 -4.42 -19.26 -18.28
CA TRP A 135 -5.54 -18.33 -18.09
C TRP A 135 -5.30 -16.99 -18.80
N LEU A 136 -4.12 -16.39 -18.63
CA LEU A 136 -3.74 -15.15 -19.30
C LEU A 136 -3.66 -15.32 -20.82
N SER A 137 -3.12 -16.45 -21.28
CA SER A 137 -2.98 -16.71 -22.71
C SER A 137 -4.33 -16.84 -23.41
N GLN A 138 -5.28 -17.54 -22.79
CA GLN A 138 -6.65 -17.68 -23.32
C GLN A 138 -7.38 -16.34 -23.38
N ARG A 139 -7.16 -15.47 -22.39
CA ARG A 139 -7.82 -14.16 -22.32
C ARG A 139 -7.23 -13.13 -23.28
N SER A 140 -5.93 -13.21 -23.55
CA SER A 140 -5.20 -12.25 -24.39
C SER A 140 -5.05 -12.69 -25.85
N ASP A 141 -5.57 -13.86 -26.22
CA ASP A 141 -5.43 -14.48 -27.54
C ASP A 141 -3.98 -14.57 -28.05
N GLN A 142 -3.04 -14.67 -27.10
CA GLN A 142 -1.61 -14.84 -27.38
C GLN A 142 -0.94 -15.64 -26.28
N ARG A 143 0.22 -16.22 -26.57
CA ARG A 143 1.00 -16.93 -25.55
C ARG A 143 1.63 -15.93 -24.57
N VAL A 144 1.30 -16.10 -23.29
CA VAL A 144 1.86 -15.36 -22.16
C VAL A 144 2.81 -16.27 -21.39
N GLU A 145 3.99 -15.76 -21.06
CA GLU A 145 5.03 -16.48 -20.31
C GLU A 145 5.49 -15.64 -19.11
N PHE A 146 5.63 -16.27 -17.95
CA PHE A 146 6.32 -15.68 -16.81
C PHE A 146 7.82 -15.95 -16.87
N VAL A 147 8.63 -14.92 -16.63
CA VAL A 147 10.08 -15.05 -16.60
C VAL A 147 10.63 -14.44 -15.32
N VAL A 148 11.49 -15.20 -14.63
CA VAL A 148 12.18 -14.75 -13.43
C VAL A 148 13.65 -14.48 -13.78
N PRO A 149 14.01 -13.25 -14.18
CA PRO A 149 15.38 -12.95 -14.54
C PRO A 149 16.28 -12.99 -13.30
N GLN A 150 17.44 -13.63 -13.42
CA GLN A 150 18.42 -13.72 -12.32
C GLN A 150 19.55 -12.68 -12.45
N ILE A 151 19.88 -12.28 -13.69
CA ILE A 151 20.97 -11.35 -14.00
C ILE A 151 20.63 -10.44 -15.21
N GLY A 152 21.47 -9.44 -15.47
CA GLY A 152 21.37 -8.56 -16.64
C GLY A 152 20.31 -7.45 -16.53
N GLU A 153 20.00 -6.81 -17.66
CA GLU A 153 19.08 -5.65 -17.72
C GLU A 153 17.67 -5.98 -17.22
N LYS A 154 17.15 -7.18 -17.53
CA LYS A 154 15.85 -7.66 -17.02
C LYS A 154 15.83 -7.72 -15.50
N LYS A 155 16.91 -8.18 -14.85
CA LYS A 155 17.02 -8.18 -13.39
C LYS A 155 17.12 -6.77 -12.82
N LYS A 156 17.83 -5.86 -13.48
CA LYS A 156 17.87 -4.44 -13.07
C LYS A 156 16.49 -3.80 -13.07
N LEU A 157 15.66 -4.11 -14.07
CA LEU A 157 14.27 -3.66 -14.14
C LEU A 157 13.43 -4.19 -12.98
N ILE A 158 13.55 -5.49 -12.65
CA ILE A 158 12.89 -6.08 -11.48
C ILE A 158 13.31 -5.36 -10.19
N ASN A 159 14.63 -5.18 -9.98
CA ASN A 159 15.14 -4.52 -8.78
C ASN A 159 14.60 -3.08 -8.65
N LEU A 160 14.49 -2.36 -9.76
CA LEU A 160 13.93 -1.01 -9.76
C LEU A 160 12.42 -1.00 -9.49
N CYS A 161 11.68 -1.95 -10.07
CA CYS A 161 10.26 -2.13 -9.78
C CYS A 161 10.03 -2.46 -8.29
N GLN A 162 10.87 -3.33 -7.71
CA GLN A 162 10.86 -3.66 -6.28
C GLN A 162 11.15 -2.46 -5.39
N LYS A 163 12.17 -1.64 -5.72
CA LYS A 163 12.43 -0.39 -5.01
C LYS A 163 11.21 0.55 -5.06
N ASN A 164 10.51 0.60 -6.19
CA ASN A 164 9.31 1.43 -6.33
C ASN A 164 8.12 0.90 -5.50
N ALA A 165 7.93 -0.41 -5.47
CA ALA A 165 6.92 -1.06 -4.63
C ALA A 165 7.17 -0.79 -3.14
N ARG A 166 8.42 -0.96 -2.67
CA ARG A 166 8.80 -0.63 -1.29
C ARG A 166 8.55 0.83 -0.96
N PHE A 167 8.98 1.73 -1.83
CA PHE A 167 8.78 3.16 -1.63
C PHE A 167 7.31 3.57 -1.46
N LEU A 168 6.44 3.05 -2.32
CA LEU A 168 5.01 3.35 -2.27
C LEU A 168 4.35 2.74 -1.02
N LEU A 169 4.84 1.60 -0.55
CA LEU A 169 4.41 0.99 0.70
C LEU A 169 4.85 1.82 1.91
N ASP A 170 6.10 2.28 1.94
CA ASP A 170 6.62 3.14 3.00
C ASP A 170 5.84 4.46 3.08
N GLU A 171 5.49 5.04 1.93
CA GLU A 171 4.61 6.22 1.86
C GLU A 171 3.22 5.93 2.46
N LEU A 172 2.63 4.78 2.13
CA LEU A 172 1.36 4.35 2.71
C LEU A 172 1.46 4.20 4.24
N GLN A 173 2.54 3.58 4.74
CA GLN A 173 2.76 3.41 6.18
C GLN A 173 2.87 4.77 6.89
N LEU A 174 3.65 5.69 6.32
CA LEU A 174 3.78 7.05 6.86
C LEU A 174 2.43 7.78 6.88
N GLN A 175 1.61 7.66 5.84
CA GLN A 175 0.27 8.22 5.81
C GLN A 175 -0.66 7.58 6.87
N LYS A 176 -0.59 6.26 7.06
CA LYS A 176 -1.36 5.55 8.10
C LYS A 176 -0.93 6.00 9.50
N LEU A 177 0.36 6.19 9.75
CA LEU A 177 0.89 6.72 11.01
C LEU A 177 0.42 8.16 11.27
N GLN A 178 0.55 9.05 10.29
CA GLN A 178 0.07 10.43 10.41
C GLN A 178 -1.45 10.50 10.65
N ARG A 179 -2.23 9.60 10.03
CA ARG A 179 -3.67 9.46 10.31
C ARG A 179 -3.95 8.94 11.72
N LYS A 180 -3.12 8.03 12.25
CA LYS A 180 -3.24 7.58 13.65
C LYS A 180 -2.97 8.71 14.62
N ASP A 181 -2.12 9.68 14.31
CA ASP A 181 -1.89 10.85 15.18
C ASP A 181 -2.87 11.99 14.92
N HIS A 182 -3.54 11.99 13.77
CA HIS A 182 -4.54 12.99 13.42
C HIS A 182 -5.79 12.85 14.28
N VAL A 183 -6.07 13.87 15.09
CA VAL A 183 -7.32 14.01 15.84
C VAL A 183 -8.36 14.66 14.93
N PRO A 184 -9.48 14.00 14.60
CA PRO A 184 -10.50 14.60 13.73
C PRO A 184 -11.09 15.87 14.32
N PHE A 185 -11.48 16.82 13.44
CA PHE A 185 -11.98 18.13 13.85
C PHE A 185 -13.15 18.06 14.84
N ASN A 186 -14.12 17.16 14.62
CA ASN A 186 -15.25 16.97 15.53
C ASN A 186 -14.82 16.51 16.95
N VAL A 187 -13.77 15.72 17.06
CA VAL A 187 -13.19 15.30 18.34
C VAL A 187 -12.44 16.46 19.01
N GLN A 188 -11.75 17.29 18.22
CA GLN A 188 -11.10 18.52 18.73
C GLN A 188 -12.14 19.53 19.25
N GLU A 189 -13.24 19.73 18.53
CA GLU A 189 -14.31 20.63 18.97
C GLU A 189 -14.97 20.11 20.25
N LEU A 190 -15.21 18.80 20.35
CA LEU A 190 -15.71 18.19 21.58
C LEU A 190 -14.74 18.38 22.76
N GLN A 191 -13.43 18.20 22.53
CA GLN A 191 -12.40 18.46 23.54
C GLN A 191 -12.50 19.89 24.07
N LYS A 192 -12.59 20.88 23.17
CA LYS A 192 -12.70 22.30 23.53
C LYS A 192 -13.98 22.57 24.32
N HIS A 193 -15.12 22.06 23.85
CA HIS A 193 -16.42 22.26 24.51
C HIS A 193 -16.47 21.64 25.91
N LEU A 194 -15.78 20.51 26.12
CA LEU A 194 -15.70 19.83 27.40
C LEU A 194 -14.50 20.25 28.26
N ASN A 195 -13.67 21.19 27.80
CA ASN A 195 -12.43 21.63 28.46
C ASN A 195 -11.51 20.47 28.87
N MET A 196 -11.35 19.46 28.01
CA MET A 196 -10.50 18.31 28.29
C MET A 196 -9.03 18.59 27.95
N GLU A 197 -8.11 18.17 28.82
CA GLU A 197 -6.65 18.30 28.60
C GLU A 197 -6.20 17.53 27.34
N ARG A 198 -6.81 16.37 27.07
CA ARG A 198 -6.53 15.53 25.91
C ARG A 198 -7.80 15.28 25.10
N PRO A 199 -7.71 15.18 23.75
CA PRO A 199 -8.87 14.88 22.93
C PRO A 199 -9.50 13.53 23.29
N PRO A 200 -10.83 13.45 23.46
CA PRO A 200 -11.52 12.20 23.76
C PRO A 200 -11.62 11.32 22.50
N ARG A 201 -10.49 10.71 22.12
CA ARG A 201 -10.40 9.88 20.90
C ARG A 201 -11.21 8.60 20.97
N ARG A 202 -11.47 8.08 22.17
CA ARG A 202 -12.37 6.95 22.40
C ARG A 202 -13.51 7.40 23.29
N ILE A 203 -14.74 7.18 22.83
CA ILE A 203 -15.97 7.57 23.52
C ILE A 203 -16.85 6.34 23.65
N GLU A 204 -17.17 5.96 24.88
CA GLU A 204 -18.10 4.87 25.18
C GLU A 204 -19.38 5.46 25.77
N GLY A 205 -20.51 5.15 25.14
CA GLY A 205 -21.83 5.58 25.58
C GLY A 205 -22.60 4.40 26.13
N PHE A 206 -23.15 4.54 27.34
CA PHE A 206 -23.95 3.51 27.99
C PHE A 206 -25.41 3.95 28.03
N ASP A 207 -26.31 3.09 27.57
CA ASP A 207 -27.75 3.24 27.71
C ASP A 207 -28.29 2.13 28.62
N ILE A 208 -29.02 2.51 29.67
CA ILE A 208 -29.54 1.61 30.69
C ILE A 208 -31.05 1.45 30.50
N SER A 209 -31.47 0.27 30.08
CA SER A 209 -32.88 -0.09 29.90
C SER A 209 -33.38 -0.90 31.09
N ASN A 210 -34.27 -0.31 31.89
CA ASN A 210 -34.99 -0.99 32.96
C ASN A 210 -36.39 -1.39 32.48
N ILE A 211 -36.58 -2.68 32.18
CA ILE A 211 -37.91 -3.23 31.92
C ILE A 211 -38.43 -3.81 33.23
N GLN A 212 -39.54 -3.26 33.73
CA GLN A 212 -40.18 -3.71 34.97
C GLN A 212 -40.47 -5.23 34.88
N GLY A 213 -39.84 -6.03 35.76
CA GLY A 213 -40.03 -7.48 35.83
C GLY A 213 -39.01 -8.36 35.08
N LYS A 214 -37.98 -7.80 34.42
CA LYS A 214 -36.82 -8.54 33.86
C LYS A 214 -35.50 -7.90 34.29
N ASP A 215 -34.40 -8.68 34.25
CA ASP A 215 -33.05 -8.18 34.51
C ASP A 215 -32.77 -6.91 33.70
N ALA A 216 -32.24 -5.87 34.34
CA ALA A 216 -31.84 -4.63 33.67
C ALA A 216 -30.72 -4.91 32.65
N VAL A 217 -30.73 -4.21 31.52
CA VAL A 217 -29.73 -4.38 30.46
C VAL A 217 -29.06 -3.04 30.18
N ALA A 218 -27.73 -3.04 30.13
CA ALA A 218 -26.95 -1.91 29.63
C ALA A 218 -26.44 -2.22 28.21
N SER A 219 -26.64 -1.30 27.27
CA SER A 219 -25.99 -1.36 25.97
C SER A 219 -24.87 -0.33 25.91
N MET A 220 -23.69 -0.75 25.46
CA MET A 220 -22.53 0.10 25.27
C MET A 220 -22.23 0.25 23.78
N VAL A 221 -22.26 1.48 23.30
CA VAL A 221 -21.77 1.86 21.98
C VAL A 221 -20.37 2.44 22.11
N CYS A 222 -19.51 2.15 21.13
CA CYS A 222 -18.14 2.62 21.11
C CYS A 222 -17.89 3.47 19.86
N PHE A 223 -17.27 4.63 20.04
CA PHE A 223 -16.75 5.48 18.97
C PHE A 223 -15.24 5.65 19.15
N VAL A 224 -14.50 5.55 18.04
CA VAL A 224 -13.07 5.84 17.97
C VAL A 224 -12.86 6.89 16.89
N ASP A 225 -12.18 7.98 17.23
CA ASP A 225 -11.92 9.13 16.36
C ASP A 225 -13.20 9.66 15.69
N GLY A 226 -14.27 9.76 16.48
CA GLY A 226 -15.57 10.27 16.03
C GLY A 226 -16.33 9.33 15.08
N ARG A 227 -15.86 8.09 14.86
CA ARG A 227 -16.54 7.07 14.03
C ARG A 227 -17.03 5.89 14.87
N PRO A 228 -18.21 5.31 14.57
CA PRO A 228 -18.69 4.12 15.27
C PRO A 228 -17.76 2.91 15.09
N LYS A 229 -17.36 2.28 16.20
CA LYS A 229 -16.59 1.02 16.24
C LYS A 229 -17.52 -0.15 16.61
N LYS A 230 -18.37 -0.55 15.66
CA LYS A 230 -19.44 -1.55 15.86
C LYS A 230 -18.96 -2.89 16.40
N SER A 231 -17.77 -3.34 16.00
CA SER A 231 -17.15 -4.60 16.48
C SER A 231 -16.96 -4.64 18.00
N GLU A 232 -16.94 -3.48 18.65
CA GLU A 232 -16.71 -3.33 20.09
C GLU A 232 -17.97 -3.00 20.88
N TYR A 233 -19.15 -3.06 20.25
CA TYR A 233 -20.40 -2.87 20.98
C TYR A 233 -20.60 -4.03 21.96
N ARG A 234 -21.14 -3.73 23.15
CA ARG A 234 -21.35 -4.72 24.21
C ARG A 234 -22.74 -4.56 24.81
N ILE A 235 -23.32 -5.69 25.21
CA ILE A 235 -24.56 -5.74 25.97
C ILE A 235 -24.24 -6.40 27.30
N PHE A 236 -24.51 -5.70 28.39
CA PHE A 236 -24.29 -6.19 29.75
C PHE A 236 -25.63 -6.49 30.40
N LYS A 237 -25.80 -7.71 30.89
CA LYS A 237 -26.95 -8.08 31.73
C LYS A 237 -26.62 -7.71 33.18
N ILE A 238 -27.39 -6.80 33.76
CA ILE A 238 -27.22 -6.34 35.13
C ILE A 238 -28.04 -7.28 36.02
N ARG A 239 -27.35 -8.04 36.86
CA ARG A 239 -27.97 -8.87 37.90
C ARG A 239 -27.99 -8.09 39.20
N SER A 240 -29.16 -7.68 39.67
CA SER A 240 -29.29 -7.12 41.03
C SER A 240 -29.45 -8.26 42.04
N LYS A 241 -28.66 -8.27 43.12
CA LYS A 241 -28.85 -9.21 44.24
C LYS A 241 -29.70 -8.63 45.38
N ASP A 242 -29.92 -7.33 45.39
CA ASP A 242 -30.74 -6.65 46.39
C ASP A 242 -31.67 -5.65 45.69
N THR A 243 -32.92 -5.64 46.11
CA THR A 243 -33.91 -4.62 45.74
C THR A 243 -33.98 -3.66 46.93
N PRO A 244 -34.01 -2.33 46.75
CA PRO A 244 -34.29 -1.42 47.86
C PRO A 244 -35.68 -1.66 48.46
#